data_AF-A0A8C6STX4-F1
#
_entry.id   AF-A0A8C6STX4-F1
#
_cell.length_a   1.000
_cell.length_b   1.000
_cell.length_c   1.000
_cell.angle_alpha   90.00
_cell.angle_beta   90.00
_cell.angle_gamma   90.00
#
_symmetry.space_group_name_H-M   'P 1'
#
loop_
_entity.id
_entity.type
_entity.pdbx_description
1 polymer ?
#
loop_
_entity_poly.entity_id
_entity_poly.type
_entity_poly.pdbx_seq_one_letter_code
_entity_poly.pdbx_strand_id
1 'polypeptide(L)'
;IGEVNVKKLVVGCYTRVRALAGVRLRAVPGPEGAVFSNLEKIRDFHAHRFLPELETCEEEPTRLGRCFLRHRDSFALYALYSKNKPVSDRLLIDHRTFFKQLALGDRMDLWSYLLKPVQRISKYSLLLQDVLRECGPDQQGVLEEVREAMEVVQFQLRHGNNLLAMDAIQQCDVSCALWLESILSVGI
;
A
#
# COMPACT_ATOMS: atom_id res chain seq x y z
N ILE A 1 -0.31 31.27 -13.68
CA ILE A 1 0.63 30.11 -13.68
C ILE A 1 0.11 28.94 -12.83
N GLY A 2 -0.91 29.09 -11.96
CA GLY A 2 -1.31 28.05 -10.98
C GLY A 2 -2.32 26.96 -11.39
N GLU A 3 -3.07 27.06 -12.48
CA GLU A 3 -4.13 26.07 -12.79
C GLU A 3 -3.68 24.88 -13.66
N VAL A 4 -2.62 25.06 -14.46
CA VAL A 4 -2.24 24.10 -15.51
C VAL A 4 -1.38 22.93 -14.97
N ASN A 5 -0.76 23.07 -13.79
CA ASN A 5 0.11 22.04 -13.22
C ASN A 5 -0.62 21.04 -12.31
N VAL A 6 -1.65 21.48 -11.56
CA VAL A 6 -2.39 20.59 -10.67
C VAL A 6 -3.15 19.50 -11.45
N LYS A 7 -3.77 19.85 -12.59
CA LYS A 7 -4.40 18.87 -13.48
C LYS A 7 -3.43 17.80 -13.99
N LYS A 8 -2.20 18.19 -14.36
CA LYS A 8 -1.16 17.22 -14.80
C LYS A 8 -0.74 16.27 -13.68
N LEU A 9 -0.60 16.77 -12.45
CA LEU A 9 -0.26 15.95 -11.29
C LEU A 9 -1.38 14.97 -10.93
N VAL A 10 -2.63 15.43 -10.92
CA VAL A 10 -3.82 14.62 -10.60
C VAL A 10 -4.04 13.52 -11.65
N VAL A 11 -4.06 13.88 -12.94
CA VAL A 11 -4.30 12.93 -14.04
C VAL A 11 -3.14 11.93 -14.20
N GLY A 12 -1.89 12.40 -14.08
CA GLY A 12 -0.69 11.54 -14.15
C GLY A 12 -0.64 10.47 -13.04
N CYS A 13 -1.31 10.74 -11.91
CA CYS A 13 -1.45 9.77 -10.83
C CYS A 13 -2.43 8.65 -11.13
N TYR A 14 -3.50 8.93 -11.87
CA TYR A 14 -4.58 8.00 -12.16
C TYR A 14 -4.23 6.98 -13.26
N THR A 15 -3.50 7.38 -14.31
CA THR A 15 -3.03 6.45 -15.37
C THR A 15 -2.27 5.25 -14.79
N ARG A 16 -1.61 5.43 -13.63
CA ARG A 16 -0.89 4.38 -12.90
C ARG A 16 -1.75 3.61 -11.89
N VAL A 17 -2.92 4.10 -11.45
CA VAL A 17 -3.87 3.32 -10.60
C VAL A 17 -4.60 2.30 -11.46
N ARG A 18 -5.00 2.67 -12.67
CA ARG A 18 -5.66 1.78 -13.62
C ARG A 18 -4.81 0.55 -13.94
N ALA A 19 -3.48 0.71 -14.00
CA ALA A 19 -2.52 -0.38 -14.14
C ALA A 19 -2.49 -1.36 -12.93
N LEU A 20 -3.00 -0.95 -11.75
CA LEU A 20 -3.17 -1.82 -10.59
C LEU A 20 -4.52 -2.51 -10.58
N ALA A 21 -5.57 -1.78 -10.99
CA ALA A 21 -6.93 -2.32 -11.09
C ALA A 21 -7.06 -3.38 -12.19
N GLY A 22 -6.25 -3.31 -13.25
CA GLY A 22 -6.22 -4.27 -14.36
C GLY A 22 -5.57 -5.62 -14.06
N VAL A 23 -5.02 -5.83 -12.85
CA VAL A 23 -4.39 -7.11 -12.48
C VAL A 23 -5.48 -8.11 -12.13
N ARG A 24 -5.89 -8.88 -13.13
CA ARG A 24 -6.92 -9.93 -13.01
C ARG A 24 -6.37 -11.11 -12.23
N LEU A 25 -6.43 -11.02 -10.90
CA LEU A 25 -6.15 -12.12 -10.00
C LEU A 25 -7.18 -13.22 -10.26
N ARG A 26 -6.76 -14.30 -10.93
CA ARG A 26 -7.56 -15.53 -10.97
C ARG A 26 -7.60 -16.04 -9.53
N ALA A 27 -8.80 -16.20 -8.98
CA ALA A 27 -8.99 -16.76 -7.65
C ALA A 27 -8.24 -18.10 -7.56
N VAL A 28 -7.18 -18.14 -6.76
CA VAL A 28 -6.44 -19.37 -6.47
C VAL A 28 -7.17 -20.05 -5.31
N PRO A 29 -7.78 -21.23 -5.52
CA PRO A 29 -8.43 -21.96 -4.44
C PRO A 29 -7.37 -22.57 -3.51
N GLY A 30 -7.65 -22.61 -2.21
CA GLY A 30 -6.80 -23.25 -1.20
C GLY A 30 -5.91 -22.30 -0.38
N PRO A 31 -5.02 -22.84 0.49
CA PRO A 31 -4.06 -22.05 1.29
C PRO A 31 -3.12 -21.19 0.42
N GLU A 32 -2.95 -21.53 -0.85
CA GLU A 32 -2.20 -20.78 -1.86
C GLU A 32 -2.86 -19.42 -2.18
N GLY A 33 -4.15 -19.26 -1.91
CA GLY A 33 -4.84 -17.96 -1.98
C GLY A 33 -4.33 -16.94 -0.96
N ALA A 34 -3.70 -17.40 0.13
CA ALA A 34 -3.11 -16.53 1.14
C ALA A 34 -1.93 -15.69 0.62
N VAL A 35 -1.31 -16.09 -0.51
CA VAL A 35 -0.29 -15.29 -1.23
C VAL A 35 -0.81 -13.90 -1.62
N PHE A 36 -2.11 -13.77 -1.84
CA PHE A 36 -2.70 -12.50 -2.25
C PHE A 36 -3.11 -11.61 -1.08
N SER A 37 -3.03 -12.10 0.16
CA SER A 37 -3.42 -11.34 1.36
C SER A 37 -4.78 -10.65 1.16
N ASN A 38 -4.87 -9.34 1.41
CA ASN A 38 -6.04 -8.50 1.19
C ASN A 38 -5.98 -7.72 -0.15
N LEU A 39 -5.24 -8.20 -1.16
CA LEU A 39 -5.06 -7.50 -2.44
C LEU A 39 -6.38 -7.27 -3.18
N GLU A 40 -7.31 -8.23 -3.12
CA GLU A 40 -8.63 -8.08 -3.74
C GLU A 40 -9.40 -6.90 -3.13
N LYS A 41 -9.34 -6.74 -1.80
CA LYS A 41 -9.96 -5.61 -1.11
C LYS A 41 -9.35 -4.27 -1.54
N ILE A 42 -8.02 -4.23 -1.70
CA ILE A 42 -7.33 -3.05 -2.24
C ILE A 42 -7.79 -2.76 -3.67
N ARG A 43 -7.84 -3.77 -4.54
CA ARG A 43 -8.31 -3.62 -5.93
C ARG A 43 -9.74 -3.09 -5.97
N ASP A 44 -10.64 -3.69 -5.19
CA ASP A 44 -12.06 -3.34 -5.21
C ASP A 44 -12.30 -1.93 -4.68
N PHE A 45 -11.56 -1.53 -3.64
CA PHE A 45 -11.51 -0.13 -3.18
C PHE A 45 -11.08 0.81 -4.30
N HIS A 46 -9.98 0.50 -5.00
CA HIS A 46 -9.50 1.35 -6.09
C HIS A 46 -10.52 1.43 -7.22
N ALA A 47 -10.98 0.30 -7.73
CA ALA A 47 -11.84 0.24 -8.92
C ALA A 47 -13.20 0.89 -8.71
N HIS A 48 -13.84 0.69 -7.54
CA HIS A 48 -15.24 1.08 -7.34
C HIS A 48 -15.43 2.35 -6.51
N ARG A 49 -14.42 2.79 -5.75
CA ARG A 49 -14.56 3.93 -4.82
C ARG A 49 -13.57 5.03 -5.13
N PHE A 50 -12.27 4.70 -5.17
CA PHE A 50 -11.24 5.71 -5.26
C PHE A 50 -11.05 6.27 -6.68
N LEU A 51 -11.12 5.42 -7.70
CA LEU A 51 -11.01 5.83 -9.11
C LEU A 51 -12.04 6.86 -9.51
N PRO A 52 -13.35 6.58 -9.33
CA PRO A 52 -14.38 7.47 -9.85
C PRO A 52 -14.31 8.84 -9.17
N GLU A 53 -13.98 8.88 -7.87
CA GLU A 53 -13.79 10.14 -7.16
C GLU A 53 -12.54 10.90 -7.63
N LEU A 54 -11.43 10.21 -7.90
CA LEU A 54 -10.24 10.85 -8.47
C LEU A 54 -10.46 11.40 -9.87
N GLU A 55 -11.27 10.75 -10.71
CA GLU A 55 -11.65 11.25 -12.03
C GLU A 55 -12.40 12.59 -11.90
N THR A 56 -13.27 12.75 -10.90
CA THR A 56 -13.94 14.04 -10.66
C THR A 56 -12.98 15.16 -10.21
N CYS A 57 -11.81 14.82 -9.66
CA CYS A 57 -10.78 15.81 -9.31
C CYS A 57 -10.05 16.37 -10.55
N GLU A 58 -10.28 15.83 -11.76
CA GLU A 58 -9.77 16.41 -13.01
C GLU A 58 -10.41 17.77 -13.30
N GLU A 59 -11.72 17.88 -13.04
CA GLU A 59 -12.48 19.12 -13.24
C GLU A 59 -12.23 20.10 -12.10
N GLU A 60 -12.09 19.58 -10.87
CA GLU A 60 -11.93 20.37 -9.65
C GLU A 60 -10.76 19.85 -8.78
N PRO A 61 -9.51 20.30 -9.05
CA PRO A 61 -8.31 19.79 -8.37
C PRO A 61 -8.24 20.10 -6.87
N THR A 62 -8.97 21.13 -6.42
CA THR A 62 -9.07 21.51 -5.01
C THR A 62 -9.69 20.42 -4.14
N ARG A 63 -10.45 19.49 -4.73
CA ARG A 63 -11.08 18.36 -4.02
C ARG A 63 -10.15 17.18 -3.74
N LEU A 64 -8.93 17.20 -4.28
CA LEU A 64 -7.99 16.09 -4.14
C LEU A 64 -7.74 15.75 -2.66
N GLY A 65 -7.44 16.74 -1.82
CA GLY A 65 -7.23 16.53 -0.38
C GLY A 65 -8.42 15.84 0.29
N ARG A 66 -9.64 16.38 0.08
CA ARG A 66 -10.89 15.79 0.60
C ARG A 66 -11.14 14.37 0.10
N CYS A 67 -10.79 14.07 -1.15
CA CYS A 67 -10.92 12.73 -1.72
C CYS A 67 -10.09 11.73 -0.90
N PHE A 68 -8.82 12.04 -0.62
CA PHE A 68 -7.99 11.18 0.25
C PHE A 68 -8.53 11.07 1.67
N LEU A 69 -8.94 12.18 2.28
CA LEU A 69 -9.46 12.21 3.65
C LEU A 69 -10.75 11.42 3.82
N ARG A 70 -11.65 11.45 2.82
CA ARG A 70 -12.89 10.65 2.82
C ARG A 70 -12.61 9.15 2.89
N HIS A 71 -11.49 8.70 2.33
CA HIS A 71 -11.10 7.29 2.25
C HIS A 71 -9.98 6.92 3.23
N ARG A 72 -9.73 7.73 4.27
CA ARG A 72 -8.69 7.50 5.29
C ARG A 72 -8.66 6.08 5.83
N ASP A 73 -9.82 5.51 6.13
CA ASP A 73 -9.93 4.18 6.73
C ASP A 73 -9.66 3.08 5.69
N SER A 74 -10.01 3.33 4.42
CA SER A 74 -9.68 2.43 3.31
C SER A 74 -8.16 2.34 3.09
N PHE A 75 -7.40 3.39 3.37
CA PHE A 75 -5.93 3.33 3.30
C PHE A 75 -5.30 2.42 4.36
N ALA A 76 -6.01 2.07 5.43
CA ALA A 76 -5.54 1.06 6.40
C ALA A 76 -5.35 -0.33 5.76
N LEU A 77 -6.02 -0.61 4.63
CA LEU A 77 -5.78 -1.82 3.84
C LEU A 77 -4.31 -1.96 3.41
N TYR A 78 -3.59 -0.85 3.19
CA TYR A 78 -2.18 -0.87 2.82
C TYR A 78 -1.27 -1.25 3.98
N ALA A 79 -1.55 -0.79 5.20
CA ALA A 79 -0.77 -1.19 6.38
C ALA A 79 -0.93 -2.70 6.63
N LEU A 80 -2.15 -3.22 6.51
CA LEU A 80 -2.43 -4.66 6.60
C LEU A 80 -1.71 -5.45 5.49
N TYR A 81 -1.72 -4.94 4.26
CA TYR A 81 -1.04 -5.59 3.15
C TYR A 81 0.47 -5.66 3.36
N SER A 82 1.08 -4.54 3.79
CA SER A 82 2.51 -4.48 4.13
C SER A 82 2.86 -5.47 5.25
N LYS A 83 2.02 -5.58 6.29
CA LYS A 83 2.20 -6.57 7.37
C LYS A 83 2.22 -8.01 6.84
N ASN A 84 1.33 -8.34 5.91
CA ASN A 84 1.20 -9.71 5.40
C ASN A 84 2.14 -10.03 4.23
N LYS A 85 2.85 -9.04 3.70
CA LYS A 85 3.72 -9.17 2.53
C LYS A 85 4.86 -10.19 2.73
N PRO A 86 5.56 -10.26 3.88
CA PRO A 86 6.60 -11.27 4.09
C PRO A 86 6.09 -12.72 4.05
N VAL A 87 4.88 -12.95 4.59
CA VAL A 87 4.24 -14.27 4.52
C VAL A 87 3.88 -14.63 3.08
N SER A 88 3.35 -13.66 2.34
CA SER A 88 3.05 -13.81 0.91
C SER A 88 4.32 -14.15 0.11
N ASP A 89 5.44 -13.49 0.43
CA ASP A 89 6.72 -13.70 -0.21
C ASP A 89 7.31 -15.09 0.07
N ARG A 90 7.17 -15.59 1.30
CA ARG A 90 7.56 -16.96 1.64
C ARG A 90 6.74 -17.99 0.87
N LEU A 91 5.42 -17.84 0.84
CA LEU A 91 4.54 -18.77 0.12
C LEU A 91 4.81 -18.78 -1.41
N LEU A 92 5.18 -17.65 -2.00
CA LEU A 92 5.61 -17.59 -3.40
C LEU A 92 6.88 -18.40 -3.67
N ILE A 93 7.82 -18.40 -2.73
CA ILE A 93 9.07 -19.17 -2.82
C ILE A 93 8.75 -20.66 -2.67
N ASP A 94 7.96 -21.02 -1.66
CA ASP A 94 7.61 -22.41 -1.35
C ASP A 94 6.80 -23.07 -2.48
N HIS A 95 5.89 -22.32 -3.11
CA HIS A 95 5.03 -22.80 -4.20
C HIS A 95 5.42 -22.25 -5.58
N ARG A 96 6.71 -21.91 -5.79
CA ARG A 96 7.21 -21.26 -7.01
C ARG A 96 6.83 -21.99 -8.30
N THR A 97 6.81 -23.33 -8.28
CA THR A 97 6.45 -24.17 -9.44
C THR A 97 4.97 -24.03 -9.82
N PHE A 98 4.08 -24.04 -8.84
CA PHE A 98 2.64 -23.84 -9.02
C PHE A 98 2.34 -22.46 -9.62
N PHE A 99 2.91 -21.39 -9.06
CA PHE A 99 2.68 -20.03 -9.56
C PHE A 99 3.30 -19.77 -10.93
N LYS A 100 4.41 -20.43 -11.28
CA LYS A 100 4.96 -20.42 -12.64
C LYS A 100 4.00 -21.06 -13.67
N GLN A 101 3.31 -22.14 -13.29
CA GLN A 101 2.31 -22.78 -14.15
C GLN A 101 1.00 -21.99 -14.21
N LEU A 102 0.65 -21.22 -13.18
CA LEU A 102 -0.51 -20.33 -13.21
C LEU A 102 -0.26 -19.09 -14.09
N ALA A 103 0.99 -18.62 -14.18
CA ALA A 103 1.42 -17.45 -14.94
C ALA A 103 1.60 -17.70 -16.46
N LEU A 104 0.86 -18.65 -17.06
CA LEU A 104 0.93 -19.07 -18.47
C LEU A 104 0.44 -18.00 -19.48
N GLY A 105 0.93 -16.76 -19.41
CA GLY A 105 0.68 -15.78 -20.47
C GLY A 105 0.96 -14.31 -20.16
N ASP A 106 1.42 -13.96 -18.96
CA ASP A 106 1.68 -12.56 -18.62
C ASP A 106 3.18 -12.23 -18.65
N ARG A 107 3.53 -11.00 -19.07
CA ARG A 107 4.94 -10.56 -19.24
C ARG A 107 5.64 -10.25 -17.92
N MET A 108 4.90 -10.18 -16.81
CA MET A 108 5.39 -9.75 -15.50
C MET A 108 5.27 -10.89 -14.49
N ASP A 109 6.31 -11.07 -13.68
CA ASP A 109 6.32 -12.09 -12.64
C ASP A 109 5.39 -11.72 -11.47
N LEU A 110 4.84 -12.75 -10.83
CA LEU A 110 3.86 -12.59 -9.75
C LEU A 110 4.42 -11.77 -8.58
N TRP A 111 5.72 -11.89 -8.30
CA TRP A 111 6.42 -11.09 -7.30
C TRP A 111 6.32 -9.59 -7.59
N SER A 112 6.58 -9.15 -8.83
CA SER A 112 6.45 -7.75 -9.23
C SER A 112 5.01 -7.24 -9.13
N TYR A 113 4.02 -8.11 -9.38
CA TYR A 113 2.62 -7.76 -9.15
C TYR A 113 2.32 -7.48 -7.68
N LEU A 114 2.80 -8.33 -6.78
CA LEU A 114 2.57 -8.21 -5.35
C LEU A 114 3.34 -7.04 -4.71
N LEU A 115 4.36 -6.49 -5.37
CA LEU A 115 5.03 -5.26 -4.96
C LEU A 115 4.24 -3.98 -5.31
N LYS A 116 3.29 -4.05 -6.24
CA LYS A 116 2.60 -2.86 -6.73
C LYS A 116 1.84 -2.07 -5.64
N PRO A 117 1.10 -2.69 -4.69
CA PRO A 117 0.43 -1.93 -3.63
C PRO A 117 1.43 -1.20 -2.73
N VAL A 118 2.55 -1.84 -2.38
CA VAL A 118 3.63 -1.23 -1.58
C VAL A 118 4.20 0.00 -2.30
N GLN A 119 4.46 -0.13 -3.60
CA GLN A 119 4.93 1.00 -4.42
C GLN A 119 3.87 2.10 -4.57
N ARG A 120 2.58 1.72 -4.58
CA ARG A 120 1.49 2.66 -4.86
C ARG A 120 1.29 3.65 -3.74
N ILE A 121 1.31 3.18 -2.49
CA ILE A 121 1.11 4.06 -1.35
C ILE A 121 2.22 5.11 -1.23
N SER A 122 3.48 4.74 -1.53
CA SER A 122 4.59 5.71 -1.62
C SER A 122 4.37 6.75 -2.72
N LYS A 123 3.81 6.34 -3.87
CA LYS A 123 3.50 7.28 -4.96
C LYS A 123 2.40 8.28 -4.58
N TYR A 124 1.45 7.92 -3.73
CA TYR A 124 0.47 8.89 -3.22
C TYR A 124 1.12 9.94 -2.33
N SER A 125 2.09 9.57 -1.49
CA SER A 125 2.83 10.54 -0.68
C SER A 125 3.60 11.54 -1.55
N LEU A 126 4.24 11.06 -2.63
CA LEU A 126 4.98 11.93 -3.55
C LEU A 126 4.02 12.87 -4.31
N LEU A 127 2.88 12.36 -4.78
CA LEU A 127 1.87 13.18 -5.42
C LEU A 127 1.41 14.32 -4.52
N LEU A 128 1.01 14.01 -3.29
CA LEU A 128 0.47 15.01 -2.38
C LEU A 128 1.55 16.05 -2.03
N GLN A 129 2.80 15.63 -1.90
CA GLN A 129 3.94 16.54 -1.74
C GLN A 129 4.13 17.47 -2.95
N ASP A 130 4.03 16.95 -4.18
CA ASP A 130 4.15 17.77 -5.39
C ASP A 130 2.97 18.75 -5.51
N VAL A 131 1.75 18.34 -5.16
CA VAL A 131 0.57 19.23 -5.11
C VAL A 131 0.79 20.37 -4.11
N LEU A 132 1.33 20.08 -2.92
CA LEU A 132 1.66 21.13 -1.93
C LEU A 132 2.71 22.12 -2.42
N ARG A 133 3.64 21.69 -3.28
CA ARG A 133 4.69 22.56 -3.84
C ARG A 133 4.15 23.49 -4.92
N GLU A 134 3.17 23.03 -5.70
CA GLU A 134 2.60 23.78 -6.83
C GLU A 134 1.45 24.71 -6.42
N CYS A 135 0.82 24.47 -5.27
CA CYS A 135 -0.26 25.32 -4.76
C CYS A 135 0.27 26.67 -4.23
N GLY A 136 -0.40 27.76 -4.61
CA GLY A 136 -0.08 29.11 -4.18
C GLY A 136 -0.63 29.47 -2.78
N PRO A 137 -0.15 30.56 -2.16
CA PRO A 137 -0.55 30.99 -0.81
C PRO A 137 -2.05 31.32 -0.68
N ASP A 138 -2.73 31.67 -1.78
CA ASP A 138 -4.16 31.99 -1.79
C ASP A 138 -5.07 30.75 -1.64
N GLN A 139 -4.49 29.54 -1.62
CA GLN A 139 -5.21 28.26 -1.54
C GLN A 139 -5.06 27.59 -0.16
N GLN A 140 -4.96 28.38 0.91
CA GLN A 140 -4.67 27.93 2.27
C GLN A 140 -5.55 26.75 2.74
N GLY A 141 -6.86 26.78 2.44
CA GLY A 141 -7.78 25.70 2.84
C GLY A 141 -7.53 24.38 2.10
N VAL A 142 -7.21 24.44 0.80
CA VAL A 142 -6.86 23.27 -0.01
C VAL A 142 -5.51 22.70 0.42
N LEU A 143 -4.55 23.57 0.72
CA LEU A 143 -3.23 23.18 1.23
C LEU A 143 -3.34 22.40 2.54
N GLU A 144 -4.22 22.82 3.46
CA GLU A 144 -4.41 22.13 4.73
C GLU A 144 -4.99 20.73 4.55
N GLU A 145 -6.03 20.60 3.70
CA GLU A 145 -6.62 19.31 3.37
C GLU A 145 -5.63 18.36 2.69
N VAL A 146 -4.76 18.88 1.82
CA VAL A 146 -3.72 18.07 1.16
C VAL A 146 -2.61 17.67 2.15
N ARG A 147 -2.25 18.53 3.12
CA ARG A 147 -1.31 18.18 4.19
C ARG A 147 -1.84 17.07 5.08
N GLU A 148 -3.10 17.19 5.51
CA GLU A 148 -3.74 16.16 6.33
C GLU A 148 -3.85 14.83 5.57
N ALA A 149 -4.23 14.87 4.29
CA ALA A 149 -4.24 13.70 3.41
C ALA A 149 -2.84 13.05 3.30
N MET A 150 -1.79 13.85 3.19
CA MET A 150 -0.41 13.37 3.15
C MET A 150 -0.01 12.68 4.45
N GLU A 151 -0.41 13.25 5.59
CA GLU A 151 -0.16 12.64 6.90
C GLU A 151 -0.84 11.28 7.03
N VAL A 152 -2.09 11.14 6.59
CA VAL A 152 -2.80 9.85 6.56
C VAL A 152 -2.02 8.81 5.75
N VAL A 153 -1.60 9.15 4.53
CA VAL A 153 -0.86 8.22 3.66
C VAL A 153 0.49 7.83 4.27
N GLN A 154 1.22 8.80 4.82
CA GLN A 154 2.52 8.54 5.47
C GLN A 154 2.37 7.75 6.77
N PHE A 155 1.31 8.00 7.53
CA PHE A 155 1.00 7.23 8.72
C PHE A 155 0.83 5.76 8.36
N GLN A 156 0.06 5.42 7.32
CA GLN A 156 -0.15 4.02 6.92
C GLN A 156 1.13 3.34 6.42
N LEU A 157 2.04 4.09 5.75
CA LEU A 157 3.38 3.62 5.40
C LEU A 157 4.20 3.24 6.64
N ARG A 158 4.27 4.15 7.62
CA ARG A 158 5.01 3.91 8.87
C ARG A 158 4.37 2.81 9.71
N HIS A 159 3.04 2.79 9.80
CA HIS A 159 2.30 1.83 10.61
C HIS A 159 2.49 0.40 10.11
N GLY A 160 2.47 0.18 8.79
CA GLY A 160 2.80 -1.12 8.21
C GLY A 160 4.19 -1.61 8.61
N ASN A 161 5.19 -0.73 8.56
CA ASN A 161 6.57 -1.07 8.98
C ASN A 161 6.68 -1.32 10.49
N ASN A 162 5.96 -0.55 11.31
CA ASN A 162 5.96 -0.73 12.76
C ASN A 162 5.30 -2.07 13.15
N LEU A 163 4.19 -2.44 12.52
CA LEU A 163 3.56 -3.74 12.75
C LEU A 163 4.49 -4.91 12.42
N LEU A 164 5.27 -4.79 11.35
CA LEU A 164 6.29 -5.77 11.00
C LEU A 164 7.41 -5.85 12.05
N ALA A 165 7.90 -4.70 12.52
CA ALA A 165 8.93 -4.65 13.54
C ALA A 165 8.44 -5.24 14.88
N MET A 166 7.19 -4.97 15.27
CA MET A 166 6.59 -5.54 16.47
C MET A 166 6.45 -7.06 16.38
N ASP A 167 6.03 -7.60 15.23
CA ASP A 167 5.91 -9.04 15.00
C ASP A 167 7.28 -9.74 15.05
N ALA A 168 8.32 -9.10 14.50
CA ALA A 168 9.69 -9.60 14.58
C ALA A 168 10.23 -9.63 16.02
N ILE A 169 9.88 -8.63 16.85
CA ILE A 169 10.26 -8.60 18.26
C ILE A 169 9.55 -9.72 19.04
N GLN A 170 8.27 -9.98 18.77
CA GLN A 170 7.53 -11.07 19.41
C GLN A 170 8.03 -12.46 19.00
N GLN A 171 8.53 -12.62 17.78
CA GLN A 171 9.15 -13.86 17.29
C GLN A 171 10.63 -13.99 17.74
N CYS A 172 11.24 -12.90 18.18
CA CYS A 172 12.45 -12.92 18.99
C CYS A 172 12.09 -13.30 20.43
N ASP A 173 11.50 -14.47 20.63
CA ASP A 173 11.69 -15.22 21.87
C ASP A 173 13.18 -15.58 21.95
N VAL A 174 14.00 -14.62 22.37
CA VAL A 174 15.14 -14.97 23.22
C VAL A 174 14.47 -15.61 24.41
N SER A 175 14.29 -16.92 24.35
CA SER A 175 13.61 -17.67 25.39
C SER A 175 14.37 -17.38 26.68
N CYS A 176 13.85 -16.47 27.50
CA CYS A 176 14.38 -16.23 28.83
C CYS A 176 14.34 -17.55 29.61
N ALA A 177 13.45 -18.48 29.26
CA ALA A 177 13.42 -19.83 29.77
C ALA A 177 14.65 -20.66 29.35
N LEU A 178 15.08 -20.64 28.09
CA LEU A 178 16.29 -21.36 27.66
C LEU A 178 17.59 -20.71 28.18
N TRP A 179 17.61 -19.37 28.33
CA TRP A 179 18.75 -18.68 28.95
C TRP A 179 18.84 -18.95 30.46
N LEU A 180 17.71 -18.99 31.18
CA LEU A 180 17.67 -19.37 32.60
C LEU A 180 18.04 -20.84 32.80
N GLU A 181 17.59 -21.76 31.94
CA GLU A 181 18.01 -23.17 32.01
C GLU A 181 19.50 -23.36 31.69
N SER A 182 20.06 -22.61 30.73
CA SER A 182 21.52 -22.61 30.51
C SER A 182 22.31 -22.02 31.68
N ILE A 183 21.82 -20.97 32.36
CA ILE A 183 22.49 -20.39 33.53
C ILE A 183 22.40 -21.34 34.74
N LEU A 184 21.23 -21.95 34.99
CA LEU A 184 21.04 -22.93 36.06
C LEU A 184 21.79 -24.25 35.81
N SER A 185 21.99 -24.63 34.55
CA SER A 185 22.78 -25.82 34.18
C SER A 185 24.30 -25.61 34.27
N VAL A 186 24.79 -24.37 34.26
CA VAL A 186 26.23 -24.04 34.36
C VAL A 186 26.64 -23.67 35.80
N GLY A 187 25.68 -23.56 36.72
CA GLY A 187 25.97 -23.44 38.15
C GLY A 187 26.78 -22.20 38.53
N ILE A 188 26.38 -21.03 38.02
CA ILE A 188 26.83 -19.72 38.52
C ILE A 188 25.73 -19.13 39.40
#